data_AF-A0A494BAJ4-F1
#
_entry.id   AF-A0A494BAJ4-F1
#
_cell.length_a   1.000
_cell.length_b   1.000
_cell.length_c   1.000
_cell.angle_alpha   90.00
_cell.angle_beta   90.00
_cell.angle_gamma   90.00
#
_symmetry.space_group_name_H-M   'P 1'
#
loop_
_entity.id
_entity.type
_entity.pdbx_description
1 polymer ?
#
loop_
_entity_poly.entity_id
_entity_poly.type
_entity_poly.pdbx_seq_one_letter_code
_entity_poly.pdbx_strand_id
1 'polypeptide(L)' 'MKSILIIPNAMAADSGLYRCRSEAITGKNKSFVIRLII' A
#
# COMPACT_ATOMS: atom_id res chain seq x y z
N MET A 1 -15.33 -3.03 -7.27
CA MET A 1 -14.29 -3.58 -6.38
C MET A 1 -13.52 -2.43 -5.75
N LYS A 2 -13.35 -2.41 -4.42
CA LYS A 2 -12.47 -1.47 -3.73
C LYS A 2 -11.32 -2.26 -3.11
N SER A 3 -10.08 -1.78 -3.26
CA SER A 3 -8.90 -2.33 -2.58
C SER A 3 -8.42 -1.27 -1.59
N ILE A 4 -8.52 -1.57 -0.31
CA ILE A 4 -8.31 -0.61 0.78
C ILE A 4 -7.44 -1.28 1.84
N LEU A 5 -6.44 -0.55 2.31
CA LEU A 5 -5.70 -0.85 3.54
C LEU A 5 -6.05 0.22 4.56
N ILE A 6 -6.55 -0.19 5.73
CA ILE A 6 -6.86 0.70 6.85
C ILE A 6 -5.86 0.37 7.97
N ILE A 7 -5.19 1.40 8.47
CA ILE A 7 -4.32 1.29 9.66
C ILE A 7 -5.05 2.01 10.80
N PRO A 8 -5.81 1.29 11.64
CA PRO A 8 -6.51 1.91 12.74
C PRO A 8 -5.51 2.41 13.78
N ASN A 9 -5.78 3.58 14.36
CA ASN A 9 -4.95 4.18 15.42
C ASN A 9 -3.48 4.39 15.01
N ALA A 10 -3.23 4.83 13.78
CA ALA A 10 -1.89 5.05 13.26
C ALA A 10 -1.06 5.97 14.18
N MET A 11 0.18 5.57 14.45
CA MET A 11 1.15 6.30 15.28
C MET A 11 2.30 6.82 14.42
N ALA A 12 3.13 7.71 14.96
CA ALA A 12 4.29 8.26 14.25
C ALA A 12 5.22 7.17 13.68
N ALA A 13 5.34 6.02 14.37
CA ALA A 13 6.12 4.87 13.93
C ALA A 13 5.58 4.18 12.66
N ASP A 14 4.31 4.40 12.31
CA ASP A 14 3.72 3.91 11.06
C ASP A 14 4.10 4.80 9.85
N SER A 15 4.72 5.97 10.06
CA SER A 15 5.20 6.79 8.96
C SER A 15 6.19 6.01 8.08
N GLY A 16 6.00 6.05 6.77
CA GLY A 16 6.81 5.26 5.85
C GLY A 16 6.25 5.14 4.45
N LEU A 17 6.88 4.29 3.64
CA LEU A 17 6.43 3.97 2.28
C LEU A 17 5.61 2.68 2.30
N TYR A 18 4.35 2.79 1.89
CA TYR A 18 3.43 1.67 1.72
C TYR A 18 3.31 1.34 0.24
N ARG A 19 3.59 0.08 -0.13
CA ARG A 19 3.55 -0.36 -1.53
C ARG A 19 2.48 -1.42 -1.75
N CYS A 20 1.46 -1.07 -2.52
CA CYS A 20 0.55 -2.04 -3.10
C CYS A 20 1.21 -2.69 -4.33
N ARG A 21 1.12 -4.02 -4.45
CA ARG A 21 1.61 -4.80 -5.60
C ARG A 21 0.48 -5.65 -6.15
N SER A 22 0.38 -5.71 -7.47
CA SER A 22 -0.51 -6.63 -8.18
C SER A 22 0.29 -7.47 -9.17
N GLU A 23 0.03 -8.76 -9.18
CA GLU A 23 0.63 -9.71 -10.11
C GLU A 23 -0.48 -10.26 -11.01
N ALA A 24 -0.35 -10.09 -12.32
CA ALA A 24 -1.31 -10.63 -13.28
C ALA A 24 -0.94 -12.08 -13.64
N ILE A 25 -1.94 -12.85 -14.11
CA ILE A 25 -1.71 -14.22 -14.61
C ILE A 25 -0.70 -14.27 -15.77
N THR A 26 -0.53 -13.17 -16.51
CA THR A 26 0.48 -13.02 -17.56
C THR A 26 1.91 -12.79 -17.02
N GLY A 27 2.09 -12.80 -15.69
CA GLY A 27 3.36 -12.47 -15.03
C GLY A 27 3.65 -10.97 -14.96
N LYS A 28 2.75 -10.10 -15.43
CA LYS A 28 2.96 -8.66 -15.41
C LYS A 28 2.68 -8.09 -14.03
N ASN A 29 3.69 -7.40 -13.48
CA ASN A 29 3.61 -6.76 -12.18
C ASN A 29 3.31 -5.28 -12.31
N LYS A 30 2.45 -4.77 -11.43
CA LYS A 30 2.26 -3.33 -11.22
C LYS A 30 2.40 -3.01 -9.74
N SER A 31 2.85 -1.79 -9.45
CA SER A 31 2.99 -1.31 -8.08
C SER A 31 2.50 0.13 -7.93
N PHE A 32 1.93 0.43 -6.78
CA PHE A 32 1.53 1.77 -6.37
C PHE A 32 2.10 2.06 -4.99
N VAL A 33 2.82 3.18 -4.84
CA VAL A 33 3.48 3.56 -3.59
C VAL A 33 2.78 4.77 -3.00
N ILE A 34 2.46 4.69 -1.71
CA ILE A 34 1.91 5.75 -0.89
C ILE A 34 2.98 6.12 0.14
N ARG A 35 3.33 7.41 0.23
CA ARG A 35 4.13 7.92 1.34
C ARG A 35 3.18 8.35 2.45
N LEU A 36 3.21 7.65 3.58
CA LEU A 36 2.48 8.02 4.78
C LEU A 36 3.39 8.83 5.70
N ILE A 37 2.88 9.97 6.15
CA ILE A 37 3.48 10.79 7.20
C ILE A 37 2.34 11.06 8.18
N ILE A 38 2.48 10.56 9.40
CA ILE A 38 1.58 10.81 10.54
C ILE A 38 2.20 11.92 11.39
#